data_AF-A0A9W7STD4-F1
#
_entry.id   AF-A0A9W7STD4-F1
#
_cell.length_a   1.000
_cell.length_b   1.000
_cell.length_c   1.000
_cell.angle_alpha   90.00
_cell.angle_beta   90.00
_cell.angle_gamma   90.00
#
_symmetry.space_group_name_H-M   'P 1'
#
loop_
_entity.id
_entity.type
_entity.pdbx_description
1 polymer ?
#
loop_
_entity_poly.entity_id
_entity_poly.type
_entity_poly.pdbx_seq_one_letter_code
_entity_poly.pdbx_strand_id
1 'polypeptide(L)'
;MLRVVVACGNVEVTLRVVVGCGNVEVMLRVVVACGNVEVMLRVVVACGNVEVTLRVVVACGNVEVMLRVVVACGNVEVTPKVVVACGKVCVTLRVVVIGG
;
A
#
# COMPACT_ATOMS: atom_id res chain seq x y z
N MET A 1 -3.82 -10.58 -4.44
CA MET A 1 -4.56 -9.80 -3.42
C MET A 1 -4.22 -10.33 -2.03
N LEU A 2 -3.87 -9.46 -1.08
CA LEU A 2 -3.70 -9.80 0.35
C LEU A 2 -4.85 -9.19 1.16
N ARG A 3 -5.42 -9.95 2.10
CA ARG A 3 -6.48 -9.48 3.01
C ARG A 3 -6.16 -9.80 4.47
N VAL A 4 -6.28 -8.79 5.33
CA VAL A 4 -6.11 -8.90 6.79
C VAL A 4 -7.36 -8.38 7.49
N VAL A 5 -7.87 -9.13 8.46
CA VAL A 5 -9.02 -8.75 9.30
C VAL A 5 -8.70 -9.05 10.75
N VAL A 6 -8.75 -8.03 11.61
CA VAL A 6 -8.44 -8.15 13.04
C VAL A 6 -9.52 -7.46 13.86
N ALA A 7 -9.99 -8.09 14.93
CA ALA A 7 -10.94 -7.48 15.84
C ALA A 7 -10.27 -6.37 16.65
N CYS A 8 -9.25 -6.72 17.43
CA CYS A 8 -8.46 -5.76 18.21
C CYS A 8 -6.98 -6.09 18.14
N GLY A 9 -6.12 -5.07 18.10
CA GLY A 9 -4.66 -5.23 18.21
C GLY A 9 -3.88 -4.39 17.20
N ASN A 10 -2.55 -4.45 17.32
CA ASN A 10 -1.65 -3.79 16.38
C ASN A 10 -1.42 -4.71 15.17
N VAL A 11 -1.47 -4.14 13.97
CA VAL A 11 -1.28 -4.85 12.70
C VAL A 11 -0.15 -4.18 11.93
N GLU A 12 0.87 -4.96 11.58
CA GLU A 12 1.94 -4.53 10.69
C GLU A 12 1.90 -5.36 9.41
N VAL A 13 1.92 -4.71 8.25
CA VAL A 13 1.93 -5.39 6.95
C VAL A 13 3.04 -4.83 6.08
N THR A 14 4.01 -5.68 5.75
CA THR A 14 5.10 -5.34 4.83
C THR A 14 5.05 -6.19 3.57
N LEU A 15 5.08 -5.55 2.40
CA LEU A 15 5.16 -6.22 1.11
C LEU A 15 6.23 -5.61 0.22
N ARG A 16 6.99 -6.48 -0.46
CA ARG A 16 7.99 -6.10 -1.44
C ARG A 16 7.81 -6.88 -2.74
N VAL A 17 7.78 -6.17 -3.85
CA VAL A 17 7.67 -6.73 -5.20
C VAL A 17 8.83 -6.19 -6.05
N VAL A 18 9.51 -7.09 -6.76
CA VAL A 18 10.60 -6.75 -7.69
C VAL A 18 10.40 -7.53 -8.98
N VAL A 19 10.32 -6.82 -10.11
CA VAL A 19 10.09 -7.42 -11.43
C VAL A 19 11.06 -6.82 -12.45
N GLY A 20 11.62 -7.66 -13.32
CA GLY A 20 12.45 -7.20 -14.43
C GLY A 20 11.61 -6.47 -15.47
N CYS A 21 10.78 -7.21 -16.20
CA CYS A 21 9.84 -6.63 -17.16
C CYS A 21 8.43 -7.20 -16.98
N GLY A 22 7.41 -6.41 -17.26
CA GLY A 22 6.00 -6.84 -17.29
C GLY A 22 5.04 -5.94 -16.52
N ASN A 23 3.76 -6.30 -16.56
CA ASN A 23 2.72 -5.60 -15.82
C ASN A 23 2.60 -6.18 -14.40
N VAL A 24 2.50 -5.32 -13.40
CA VAL A 24 2.40 -5.67 -11.99
C VAL A 24 1.13 -5.07 -11.41
N GLU A 25 0.27 -5.91 -10.86
CA GLU A 25 -0.90 -5.49 -10.10
C GLU A 25 -0.77 -5.93 -8.63
N VAL A 26 -0.89 -4.96 -7.71
CA VAL A 26 -0.83 -5.21 -6.27
C VAL A 26 -2.13 -4.73 -5.62
N MET A 27 -2.86 -5.64 -4.99
CA MET A 27 -4.07 -5.32 -4.25
C MET A 27 -3.95 -5.73 -2.77
N LEU A 28 -4.16 -4.79 -1.87
CA LEU A 28 -4.08 -5.00 -0.42
C LEU A 28 -5.31 -4.44 0.30
N ARG A 29 -5.89 -5.25 1.20
CA ARG A 29 -7.02 -4.86 2.05
C ARG A 29 -6.76 -5.17 3.53
N VAL A 30 -6.85 -4.16 4.38
CA VAL A 30 -6.74 -4.30 5.85
C VAL A 30 -8.01 -3.75 6.50
N VAL A 31 -8.58 -4.51 7.43
CA VAL A 31 -9.73 -4.10 8.23
C VAL A 31 -9.44 -4.38 9.70
N VAL A 32 -9.49 -3.36 10.55
CA VAL A 32 -9.27 -3.48 12.00
C VAL A 32 -10.40 -2.79 12.75
N ALA A 33 -11.00 -3.43 13.75
CA ALA A 33 -12.02 -2.74 14.55
C ALA A 33 -11.33 -1.74 15.49
N CYS A 34 -10.41 -2.19 16.34
CA CYS A 34 -9.64 -1.32 17.23
C CYS A 34 -8.13 -1.63 17.23
N GLY A 35 -7.29 -0.60 17.14
CA GLY A 35 -5.83 -0.72 17.28
C GLY A 35 -5.04 0.02 16.20
N ASN A 36 -3.72 -0.09 16.25
CA ASN A 36 -2.85 0.61 15.32
C ASN A 36 -2.54 -0.24 14.09
N VAL A 37 -2.46 0.38 12.92
CA VAL A 37 -2.13 -0.29 11.65
C VAL A 37 -0.95 0.42 11.01
N GLU A 38 0.08 -0.35 10.68
CA GLU A 38 1.20 0.10 9.85
C GLU A 38 1.27 -0.73 8.58
N VAL A 39 1.33 -0.07 7.43
CA VAL A 39 1.46 -0.73 6.13
C VAL A 39 2.65 -0.17 5.37
N MET A 40 3.62 -1.02 5.04
CA MET A 40 4.74 -0.69 4.17
C MET A 40 4.67 -1.51 2.88
N LEU A 41 4.65 -0.82 1.74
CA LEU A 41 4.57 -1.45 0.43
C LEU A 41 5.64 -0.88 -0.49
N ARG A 42 6.50 -1.75 -1.03
CA ARG A 42 7.56 -1.38 -1.96
C ARG A 42 7.46 -2.17 -3.26
N VAL A 43 7.33 -1.48 -4.38
CA VAL A 43 7.30 -2.07 -5.72
C VAL A 43 8.45 -1.50 -6.55
N VAL A 44 9.21 -2.37 -7.20
CA VAL A 44 10.30 -2.00 -8.12
C VAL A 44 10.13 -2.76 -9.43
N VAL A 45 10.02 -2.06 -10.54
CA VAL A 45 9.91 -2.65 -11.89
C VAL A 45 10.93 -2.01 -12.82
N ALA A 46 11.69 -2.80 -13.59
CA ALA A 46 12.59 -2.20 -14.57
C ALA A 46 11.79 -1.66 -15.76
N CYS A 47 10.99 -2.49 -16.44
CA CYS A 47 10.13 -2.04 -17.54
C CYS A 47 8.70 -2.58 -17.45
N GLY A 48 7.68 -1.74 -17.56
CA GLY A 48 6.27 -2.14 -17.65
C GLY A 48 5.34 -1.29 -16.80
N ASN A 49 4.08 -1.71 -16.71
CA ASN A 49 3.06 -0.95 -16.00
C ASN A 49 2.86 -1.47 -14.57
N VAL A 50 2.67 -0.57 -13.62
CA VAL A 50 2.40 -0.90 -12.22
C VAL A 50 1.08 -0.31 -11.80
N GLU A 51 0.20 -1.14 -11.25
CA GLU A 51 -1.05 -0.74 -10.61
C GLU A 51 -1.05 -1.20 -9.15
N VAL A 52 -1.25 -0.27 -8.22
CA VAL A 52 -1.31 -0.56 -6.78
C VAL A 52 -2.61 -0.05 -6.19
N THR A 53 -3.48 -0.96 -5.76
CA THR A 53 -4.69 -0.66 -5.01
C THR A 53 -4.50 -1.01 -3.54
N LEU A 54 -4.68 -0.03 -2.65
CA LEU A 54 -4.60 -0.25 -1.19
C LEU A 54 -5.88 0.23 -0.51
N ARG A 55 -6.45 -0.60 0.36
CA ARG A 55 -7.61 -0.25 1.18
C ARG A 55 -7.39 -0.59 2.65
N VAL A 56 -7.36 0.42 3.50
CA VAL A 56 -7.27 0.26 4.97
C VAL A 56 -8.53 0.84 5.60
N VAL A 57 -9.18 0.08 6.48
CA VAL A 57 -10.35 0.53 7.24
C VAL A 57 -10.12 0.23 8.72
N VAL A 58 -10.17 1.27 9.57
CA VAL A 58 -10.02 1.14 11.02
C VAL A 58 -11.18 1.84 11.72
N ALA A 59 -11.87 1.19 12.66
CA ALA A 59 -12.92 1.88 13.41
C ALA A 59 -12.30 2.84 14.45
N CYS A 60 -11.40 2.35 15.31
CA CYS A 60 -10.69 3.18 16.29
C CYS A 60 -9.19 2.85 16.34
N GLY A 61 -8.31 3.85 16.20
CA GLY A 61 -6.86 3.71 16.34
C GLY A 61 -6.07 4.48 15.28
N ASN A 62 -4.75 4.33 15.27
CA ASN A 62 -3.89 5.07 14.35
C ASN A 62 -3.52 4.24 13.12
N VAL A 63 -3.43 4.89 11.97
CA VAL A 63 -3.01 4.26 10.71
C VAL A 63 -1.83 5.00 10.11
N GLU A 64 -0.78 4.25 9.80
CA GLU A 64 0.36 4.70 9.02
C GLU A 64 0.49 3.84 7.75
N VAL A 65 0.61 4.50 6.60
CA VAL A 65 0.80 3.84 5.31
C VAL A 65 1.97 4.47 4.58
N MET A 66 2.94 3.64 4.19
CA MET A 66 4.06 4.02 3.35
C MET A 66 4.06 3.22 2.05
N LEU A 67 3.83 3.89 0.93
CA LEU A 67 3.90 3.30 -0.41
C LEU A 67 5.08 3.86 -1.18
N ARG A 68 5.92 2.98 -1.69
CA ARG A 68 7.03 3.31 -2.59
C ARG A 68 6.96 2.49 -3.85
N VAL A 69 6.79 3.16 -4.99
CA VAL A 69 6.82 2.54 -6.32
C VAL A 69 7.96 3.16 -7.12
N VAL A 70 8.80 2.31 -7.71
CA VAL A 70 9.90 2.71 -8.59
C VAL A 70 9.77 1.95 -9.90
N VAL A 71 9.68 2.66 -11.01
CA VAL A 71 9.64 2.09 -12.37
C VAL A 71 10.74 2.71 -13.20
N ALA A 72 11.57 1.92 -13.89
CA ALA A 72 12.56 2.52 -14.78
C ALA A 72 11.91 3.02 -16.08
N CYS A 73 11.10 2.20 -16.75
CA CYS A 73 10.32 2.59 -17.94
C CYS A 73 8.87 2.06 -17.85
N GLY A 74 7.87 2.88 -18.18
CA GLY A 74 6.45 2.49 -18.20
C GLY A 74 5.56 3.34 -17.29
N ASN A 75 4.32 2.90 -17.04
CA ASN A 75 3.31 3.69 -16.33
C ASN A 75 3.11 3.23 -14.89
N VAL A 76 2.70 4.15 -14.02
CA VAL A 76 2.37 3.85 -12.62
C VAL A 76 1.03 4.45 -12.24
N GLU A 77 0.16 3.62 -11.68
CA GLU A 77 -1.07 4.02 -11.03
C GLU A 77 -1.10 3.52 -9.58
N VAL A 78 -1.43 4.41 -8.64
CA VAL A 78 -1.52 4.09 -7.21
C VAL A 78 -2.80 4.68 -6.64
N THR A 79 -3.65 3.83 -6.08
CA THR A 79 -4.96 4.18 -5.52
C THR A 79 -5.05 3.76 -4.04
N PRO A 80 -4.55 4.59 -3.11
CA PRO A 80 -4.70 4.34 -1.68
C PRO A 80 -6.05 4.85 -1.18
N LYS A 81 -6.71 4.05 -0.35
CA LYS A 81 -7.92 4.43 0.37
C LYS A 81 -7.78 4.05 1.83
N VAL A 82 -7.72 5.06 2.70
CA VAL A 82 -7.66 4.88 4.15
C VAL A 82 -8.90 5.51 4.78
N VAL A 83 -9.61 4.75 5.60
CA VAL A 83 -10.79 5.21 6.34
C VAL A 83 -10.59 4.91 7.81
N VAL A 84 -10.62 5.94 8.65
CA VAL A 84 -10.53 5.81 10.11
C VAL A 84 -11.68 6.58 10.75
N ALA A 85 -12.51 5.91 11.55
CA ALA A 85 -13.64 6.59 12.19
C ALA A 85 -13.20 7.40 13.43
N CYS A 86 -12.21 6.93 14.18
CA CYS A 86 -11.61 7.66 15.29
C CYS A 86 -10.09 7.36 15.38
N GLY A 87 -9.25 8.40 15.41
CA GLY A 87 -7.79 8.29 15.51
C GLY A 87 -7.05 9.11 14.45
N LYS A 88 -5.76 8.81 14.24
CA LYS A 88 -4.90 9.55 13.29
C LYS A 88 -4.61 8.73 12.03
N VAL A 89 -4.44 9.44 10.92
CA VAL A 89 -4.06 8.85 9.63
C VAL A 89 -2.85 9.58 9.07
N CYS A 90 -1.81 8.83 8.75
CA CYS A 90 -0.63 9.28 8.00
C CYS A 90 -0.47 8.41 6.75
N VAL A 91 -0.44 9.03 5.58
CA VAL A 91 -0.22 8.34 4.31
C VAL A 91 0.93 9.02 3.57
N THR A 92 1.97 8.26 3.27
CA THR A 92 3.11 8.69 2.47
C THR A 92 3.14 7.91 1.17
N LEU A 93 3.15 8.62 0.05
CA LEU A 93 3.23 8.07 -1.30
C LEU A 93 4.50 8.58 -1.97
N ARG A 94 5.30 7.66 -2.49
CA ARG A 94 6.45 7.99 -3.34
C ARG A 94 6.42 7.16 -4.60
N VAL A 95 6.21 7.82 -5.74
CA VAL A 95 6.32 7.22 -7.06
C VAL A 95 7.52 7.83 -7.77
N VAL A 96 8.36 6.98 -8.38
CA VAL A 96 9.53 7.39 -9.16
C VAL A 96 9.48 6.67 -10.50
N VAL A 97 9.49 7.42 -11.60
CA VAL A 97 9.60 6.91 -12.97
C VAL A 97 10.89 7.48 -13.57
N ILE A 98 11.85 6.65 -13.98
CA ILE A 98 13.23 7.07 -14.30
C ILE A 98 13.44 7.39 -15.79
N GLY A 99 12.61 6.83 -16.68
CA GLY A 99 12.77 6.89 -18.13
C GLY A 99 11.48 7.23 -18.89
N GLY A 100 10.65 8.09 -18.31
CA GLY A 100 9.53 8.76 -19.00
C GLY A 100 9.96 10.06 -19.65
#